data_AF-A0AAX2RDJ9-F1
#
_entry.id   AF-A0AAX2RDJ9-F1
#
_cell.length_a   1.000
_cell.length_b   1.000
_cell.length_c   1.000
_cell.angle_alpha   90.00
_cell.angle_beta   90.00
_cell.angle_gamma   90.00
#
_symmetry.space_group_name_H-M   'P 1'
#
loop_
_entity.id
_entity.type
_entity.pdbx_description
1 polymer ?
#
loop_
_entity_poly.entity_id
_entity_poly.type
_entity_poly.pdbx_seq_one_letter_code
_entity_poly.pdbx_strand_id
1 'polypeptide(L)'
;MKRIFEVCFRWHATDVEQGTFTEQAEASVQDQAVCLVARRMATMSGGCGADATEEEVREFVVEAEERLEYVVELSTRVWRDLESILADELAGQQLDPAAVIELIKEHRERVTKPMATQVAA
;
A
#
# COMPACT_ATOMS: atom_id res chain seq x y z
N MET A 1 12.66 8.72 -11.51
CA MET A 1 11.63 9.59 -10.90
C MET A 1 11.08 8.86 -9.70
N LYS A 2 10.95 9.53 -8.56
CA LYS A 2 10.39 8.93 -7.35
C LYS A 2 8.86 8.87 -7.43
N ARG A 3 8.27 7.84 -6.82
CA ARG A 3 6.83 7.58 -6.75
C ARG A 3 6.48 7.15 -5.34
N ILE A 4 5.21 7.23 -4.98
CA ILE A 4 4.72 6.81 -3.66
C ILE A 4 4.10 5.43 -3.79
N PHE A 5 4.61 4.52 -2.97
CA PHE A 5 4.09 3.16 -2.85
C PHE A 5 3.46 2.99 -1.47
N GLU A 6 2.34 2.30 -1.40
CA GLU A 6 1.80 1.73 -0.17
C GLU A 6 2.23 0.27 -0.10
N VAL A 7 2.81 -0.12 1.03
CA VAL A 7 3.34 -1.46 1.28
C VAL A 7 2.66 -2.01 2.52
N CYS A 8 2.19 -3.24 2.45
CA CYS A 8 1.55 -3.95 3.56
C CYS A 8 2.26 -5.27 3.84
N PHE A 9 2.64 -5.49 5.11
CA PHE A 9 3.23 -6.72 5.61
C PHE A 9 2.36 -7.32 6.72
N ARG A 10 2.43 -8.65 6.91
CA ARG A 10 1.98 -9.27 8.17
C ARG A 10 3.09 -9.28 9.21
N TRP A 11 2.79 -8.98 10.47
CA TRP A 11 3.79 -8.92 11.56
C TRP A 11 4.50 -10.25 11.86
N HIS A 12 3.77 -11.35 12.01
CA HIS A 12 4.31 -12.72 11.96
C HIS A 12 3.15 -13.72 11.91
N ALA A 13 3.36 -14.95 11.41
CA ALA A 13 2.29 -15.96 11.34
C ALA A 13 1.78 -16.42 12.72
N THR A 14 2.59 -16.24 13.76
CA THR A 14 2.31 -16.66 15.14
C THR A 14 1.82 -15.52 16.03
N ASP A 15 1.88 -14.28 15.55
CA ASP A 15 1.43 -13.10 16.29
C ASP A 15 0.06 -12.64 15.76
N VAL A 16 -0.97 -13.32 16.23
CA VAL A 16 -2.38 -13.07 15.87
C VAL A 16 -2.89 -11.73 16.37
N GLU A 17 -2.19 -11.07 17.30
CA GLU A 17 -2.61 -9.79 17.88
C GLU A 17 -2.13 -8.59 17.05
N GLN A 18 -0.99 -8.70 16.35
CA GLN A 18 -0.40 -7.55 15.63
C GLN A 18 -0.95 -7.32 14.22
N GLY A 19 -1.68 -8.27 13.63
CA GLY A 19 -2.37 -8.07 12.34
C GLY A 19 -1.43 -7.67 11.20
N THR A 20 -1.73 -6.56 10.52
CA THR A 20 -0.97 -6.04 9.37
C THR A 20 -0.28 -4.71 9.68
N PHE A 21 0.92 -4.53 9.15
CA PHE A 21 1.64 -3.27 9.13
C PHE A 21 1.54 -2.65 7.73
N THR A 22 0.94 -1.46 7.63
CA THR A 22 0.80 -0.74 6.36
C THR A 22 1.46 0.61 6.47
N GLU A 23 2.36 0.91 5.53
CA GLU A 23 3.04 2.20 5.47
C GLU A 23 3.31 2.64 4.03
N GLN A 24 3.56 3.93 3.85
CA GLN A 24 3.90 4.52 2.57
C GLN A 24 5.39 4.84 2.49
N ALA A 25 5.98 4.56 1.33
CA ALA A 25 7.36 4.88 1.03
C ALA A 25 7.49 5.57 -0.33
N GLU A 26 8.34 6.59 -0.37
CA GLU A 26 8.75 7.23 -1.60
C GLU A 26 9.98 6.50 -2.17
N ALA A 27 9.84 5.89 -3.34
CA ALA A 27 10.89 5.08 -3.96
C ALA A 27 10.88 5.24 -5.49
N SER A 28 11.97 4.82 -6.15
CA SER A 28 12.01 4.81 -7.62
C SER A 28 11.42 3.53 -8.21
N VAL A 29 11.40 2.44 -7.43
CA VAL A 29 10.92 1.11 -7.81
C VAL A 29 10.24 0.42 -6.62
N GLN A 30 9.43 -0.61 -6.89
CA GLN A 30 8.66 -1.34 -5.87
C GLN A 30 9.56 -1.99 -4.81
N ASP A 31 10.58 -2.75 -5.22
CA ASP A 31 11.47 -3.47 -4.29
C ASP A 31 12.16 -2.52 -3.29
N GLN A 32 12.49 -1.31 -3.75
CA GLN A 32 13.05 -0.28 -2.89
C GLN A 32 12.03 0.20 -1.85
N ALA A 33 10.75 0.37 -2.22
CA ALA A 33 9.71 0.72 -1.27
C ALA A 33 9.49 -0.39 -0.23
N VAL A 34 9.43 -1.65 -0.68
CA VAL A 34 9.32 -2.84 0.18
C VAL A 34 10.44 -2.87 1.20
N CYS A 35 11.69 -2.74 0.75
CA CYS A 35 12.86 -2.73 1.63
C CYS A 35 12.83 -1.58 2.65
N LEU A 36 12.43 -0.37 2.23
CA LEU A 36 12.32 0.79 3.11
C LEU A 36 11.29 0.58 4.22
N VAL A 37 10.11 0.04 3.88
CA VAL A 37 9.04 -0.21 4.86
C VAL A 37 9.41 -1.37 5.78
N ALA A 38 9.98 -2.45 5.25
CA ALA A 38 10.45 -3.59 6.06
C ALA A 38 11.53 -3.16 7.07
N ARG A 39 12.44 -2.27 6.69
CA ARG A 39 13.43 -1.69 7.61
C ARG A 39 12.80 -0.85 8.72
N ARG A 40 11.80 -0.02 8.41
CA ARG A 40 11.07 0.74 9.43
C ARG A 40 10.41 -0.19 10.43
N MET A 41 9.71 -1.19 9.91
CA MET A 41 9.06 -2.25 10.69
C MET A 41 10.07 -2.98 11.60
N ALA A 42 11.27 -3.31 11.10
CA ALA A 42 12.33 -3.94 11.89
C ALA A 42 12.74 -3.09 13.11
N THR A 43 12.78 -1.76 12.98
CA THR A 43 13.21 -0.86 14.07
C THR A 43 12.12 -0.53 15.09
N MET A 44 10.89 -1.01 14.89
CA MET A 44 9.78 -0.79 15.81
C MET A 44 9.76 -1.81 16.95
N SER A 45 8.96 -1.54 17.99
CA SER A 45 8.83 -2.40 19.17
C SER A 45 8.31 -3.81 18.90
N GLY A 46 7.63 -4.04 17.77
CA GLY A 46 7.18 -5.37 17.32
C GLY A 46 8.19 -6.09 16.41
N GLY A 47 9.28 -5.42 16.02
CA GLY A 47 10.34 -5.98 15.19
C GLY A 47 11.56 -6.37 16.03
N CYS A 48 12.74 -5.98 15.57
CA CYS A 48 14.01 -6.14 16.27
C CYS A 48 14.23 -5.03 17.33
N GLY A 49 13.50 -3.92 17.25
CA GLY A 49 13.64 -2.76 18.13
C GLY A 49 14.64 -1.71 17.62
N ALA A 50 14.69 -0.57 18.30
CA ALA A 50 15.46 0.60 17.85
C ALA A 50 16.99 0.39 17.92
N ASP A 51 17.45 -0.52 18.78
CA ASP A 51 18.88 -0.82 18.98
C ASP A 51 19.36 -2.02 18.15
N ALA A 52 18.55 -2.49 17.20
CA ALA A 52 18.87 -3.63 16.35
C ALA A 52 20.12 -3.38 15.50
N THR A 53 20.94 -4.40 15.36
CA THR A 53 22.11 -4.42 14.49
C THR A 53 21.69 -4.44 13.02
N GLU A 54 22.60 -4.04 12.12
CA GLU A 54 22.34 -4.05 10.69
C GLU A 54 22.18 -5.48 10.14
N GLU A 55 22.82 -6.47 10.75
CA GLU A 55 22.60 -7.89 10.47
C GLU A 55 21.18 -8.33 10.84
N GLU A 56 20.70 -8.03 12.06
CA GLU A 56 19.34 -8.36 12.50
C GLU A 56 18.27 -7.68 11.63
N VAL A 57 18.47 -6.41 11.28
CA VAL A 57 17.57 -5.69 10.37
C VAL A 57 17.56 -6.35 8.99
N ARG A 58 18.70 -6.81 8.48
CA ARG A 58 18.77 -7.47 7.17
C ARG A 58 18.04 -8.81 7.17
N GLU A 59 18.23 -9.62 8.21
CA GLU A 59 17.52 -10.90 8.38
C GLU A 59 16.00 -10.66 8.45
N PHE A 60 15.57 -9.68 9.27
CA PHE A 60 14.15 -9.32 9.37
C PHE A 60 13.57 -8.88 8.01
N VAL A 61 14.30 -8.09 7.23
CA VAL A 61 13.83 -7.63 5.92
C VAL A 61 13.60 -8.80 4.97
N VAL A 62 14.52 -9.78 4.93
CA VAL A 62 14.37 -10.98 4.12
C VAL A 62 13.12 -11.77 4.54
N GLU A 63 12.91 -11.96 5.84
CA GLU A 63 11.72 -12.64 6.37
C GLU A 63 10.43 -11.84 6.13
N ALA A 64 10.49 -10.51 6.13
CA ALA A 64 9.35 -9.64 5.88
C ALA A 64 8.89 -9.72 4.43
N GLU A 65 9.80 -9.88 3.46
CA GLU A 65 9.45 -10.05 2.05
C GLU A 65 8.56 -11.28 1.82
N GLU A 66 8.78 -12.38 2.53
CA GLU A 66 7.92 -13.58 2.48
C GLU A 66 6.51 -13.32 3.03
N ARG A 67 6.34 -12.25 3.82
CA ARG A 67 5.10 -11.84 4.48
C ARG A 67 4.47 -10.60 3.84
N LEU A 68 4.99 -10.16 2.69
CA LEU A 68 4.42 -9.06 1.92
C LEU A 68 3.02 -9.46 1.45
N GLU A 69 2.01 -8.70 1.87
CA GLU A 69 0.64 -8.90 1.39
C GLU A 69 0.44 -8.19 0.05
N TYR A 70 0.86 -6.93 -0.03
CA TYR A 70 0.78 -6.16 -1.26
C TYR A 70 1.76 -4.99 -1.26
N VAL A 71 2.13 -4.58 -2.46
CA VAL A 71 2.77 -3.31 -2.76
C VAL A 71 2.04 -2.68 -3.93
N VAL A 72 1.66 -1.42 -3.80
CA VAL A 72 0.93 -0.71 -4.85
C VAL A 72 1.46 0.70 -5.04
N GLU A 73 1.70 1.08 -6.29
CA GLU A 73 1.99 2.47 -6.64
C GLU A 73 0.70 3.28 -6.57
N LEU A 74 0.64 4.27 -5.68
CA LEU A 74 -0.60 5.00 -5.39
C LEU A 74 -1.15 5.73 -6.63
N SER A 75 -0.29 6.30 -7.47
CA SER A 75 -0.71 6.95 -8.72
C SER A 75 -1.40 5.98 -9.68
N THR A 76 -0.86 4.76 -9.82
CA THR A 76 -1.44 3.72 -10.67
C THR A 76 -2.78 3.23 -10.11
N ARG A 77 -2.86 3.07 -8.78
CA ARG A 77 -4.10 2.66 -8.10
C ARG A 77 -5.20 3.70 -8.27
N VAL A 78 -4.91 4.96 -7.95
CA VAL A 78 -5.84 6.07 -8.15
C VAL A 78 -6.30 6.10 -9.59
N TRP A 79 -5.38 6.02 -10.56
CA TRP A 79 -5.75 6.02 -11.97
C TRP A 79 -6.71 4.88 -12.34
N ARG A 80 -6.45 3.65 -11.90
CA ARG A 80 -7.34 2.51 -12.13
C ARG A 80 -8.71 2.69 -11.48
N ASP A 81 -8.75 3.18 -10.24
CA ASP A 81 -10.00 3.41 -9.52
C ASP A 81 -10.83 4.50 -10.21
N LEU A 82 -10.16 5.52 -10.76
CA LEU A 82 -10.80 6.52 -11.61
C LEU A 82 -11.33 5.92 -12.90
N GLU A 83 -10.54 5.12 -13.61
CA GLU A 83 -11.02 4.42 -14.82
C GLU A 83 -12.26 3.56 -14.52
N SER A 84 -12.31 2.88 -13.37
CA SER A 84 -13.47 2.08 -12.96
C SER A 84 -14.70 2.93 -12.67
N ILE A 85 -14.56 4.01 -11.89
CA ILE A 85 -15.69 4.93 -11.61
C ILE A 85 -16.21 5.54 -12.91
N LEU A 86 -15.28 5.93 -13.79
CA LEU A 86 -15.63 6.49 -15.09
C LEU A 86 -16.30 5.46 -16.01
N ALA A 87 -15.87 4.20 -15.99
CA ALA A 87 -16.50 3.13 -16.76
C ALA A 87 -17.91 2.77 -16.25
N ASP A 88 -18.09 2.73 -14.93
CA ASP A 88 -19.35 2.34 -14.29
C ASP A 88 -20.42 3.45 -14.37
N GLU A 89 -20.04 4.71 -14.14
CA GLU A 89 -21.00 5.83 -14.14
C GLU A 89 -21.22 6.44 -15.53
N LEU A 90 -20.30 6.25 -16.48
CA LEU A 90 -20.28 7.02 -17.74
C LEU A 90 -20.22 6.18 -19.01
N ALA A 91 -20.71 4.94 -18.95
CA ALA A 91 -21.02 4.17 -20.14
C ALA A 91 -21.96 4.98 -21.08
N GLY A 92 -21.38 5.70 -22.05
CA GLY A 92 -22.07 6.47 -23.07
C GLY A 92 -22.12 7.99 -22.90
N GLN A 93 -21.43 8.61 -21.92
CA GLN A 93 -21.44 10.07 -21.75
C GLN A 93 -20.06 10.73 -21.99
N GLN A 94 -20.06 11.90 -22.61
CA GLN A 94 -18.87 12.71 -22.85
C GLN A 94 -18.64 13.63 -21.64
N LEU A 95 -17.52 13.45 -20.94
CA LEU A 95 -17.24 14.20 -19.71
C LEU A 95 -16.37 15.42 -19.90
N ASP A 96 -16.76 16.47 -19.21
CA ASP A 96 -15.92 17.62 -18.89
C ASP A 96 -14.89 17.22 -17.80
N PRO A 97 -13.58 17.48 -17.99
CA PRO A 97 -12.56 17.32 -16.95
C PRO A 97 -12.92 17.92 -15.59
N ALA A 98 -13.70 19.00 -15.53
CA ALA A 98 -14.14 19.60 -14.27
C ALA A 98 -15.11 18.68 -13.49
N ALA A 99 -16.01 17.99 -14.19
CA ALA A 99 -16.96 17.04 -13.59
C ALA A 99 -16.23 15.81 -13.03
N VAL A 100 -15.16 15.35 -13.71
CA VAL A 100 -14.30 14.28 -13.18
C VAL A 100 -13.68 14.69 -11.86
N ILE A 101 -13.11 15.90 -11.77
CA ILE A 101 -12.50 16.39 -10.52
C ILE A 101 -13.49 16.43 -9.35
N GLU A 102 -14.73 16.85 -9.59
CA GLU A 102 -15.78 16.86 -8.55
C GLU A 102 -16.18 15.44 -8.12
N LEU A 103 -16.29 14.50 -9.07
CA LEU A 103 -16.53 13.09 -8.79
C LEU A 103 -15.44 12.48 -7.89
N ILE A 104 -14.18 12.80 -8.17
CA ILE A 104 -13.03 12.36 -7.35
C ILE A 104 -13.12 12.89 -5.92
N LYS A 105 -13.52 14.16 -5.76
CA LYS A 105 -13.68 14.77 -4.44
C LYS A 105 -14.82 14.11 -3.66
N GLU A 106 -15.95 13.87 -4.33
CA GLU A 106 -17.12 13.23 -3.73
C GLU A 106 -16.83 11.78 -3.32
N HIS A 107 -16.07 11.05 -4.13
CA HIS A 107 -15.76 9.64 -3.93
C HIS A 107 -14.40 9.40 -3.29
N ARG A 108 -13.78 10.44 -2.71
CA ARG A 108 -12.44 10.41 -2.14
C ARG A 108 -12.23 9.20 -1.23
N GLU A 109 -13.18 8.91 -0.34
CA GLU A 109 -13.06 7.79 0.59
C GLU A 109 -13.02 6.41 -0.09
N ARG A 110 -13.69 6.24 -1.23
CA ARG A 110 -13.64 4.98 -2.02
C ARG A 110 -12.30 4.82 -2.71
N VAL A 111 -11.71 5.92 -3.18
CA VAL A 111 -10.39 5.95 -3.82
C VAL A 111 -9.26 5.79 -2.80
N THR A 112 -9.45 6.27 -1.57
CA THR A 112 -8.43 6.22 -0.51
C THR A 112 -8.55 5.03 0.43
N LYS A 113 -9.70 4.34 0.50
CA LYS A 113 -9.82 3.14 1.33
C LYS A 113 -9.08 1.98 0.67
N PRO A 114 -8.25 1.22 1.41
CA PRO A 114 -7.83 -0.11 0.98
C PRO A 114 -9.07 -0.89 0.54
N MET A 115 -9.07 -1.48 -0.66
CA MET A 115 -10.07 -2.49 -0.97
C MET A 115 -9.83 -3.60 0.04
N ALA A 116 -10.67 -3.66 1.08
CA ALA A 116 -10.76 -4.84 1.90
C ALA A 116 -10.98 -6.00 0.93
N THR A 117 -10.05 -6.95 0.93
CA THR A 117 -10.18 -8.21 0.23
C THR A 117 -11.61 -8.67 0.42
N GLN A 118 -12.41 -8.66 -0.65
CA GLN A 118 -13.68 -9.37 -0.66
C GLN A 118 -13.28 -10.83 -0.46
N VAL A 119 -13.36 -11.27 0.79
CA VAL A 119 -13.29 -12.67 1.15
C VAL A 119 -14.44 -13.31 0.39
N ALA A 120 -14.10 -13.99 -0.69
CA ALA A 120 -15.03 -14.81 -1.42
C ALA A 120 -15.60 -15.86 -0.46
N ALA A 121 -16.93 -15.99 -0.57
CA ALA A 121 -17.87 -16.88 0.11
C ALA A 121 -17.33 -18.20 0.69
#